data_AF-A0A0S4IN91-F1
#
_entry.id   AF-A0A0S4IN91-F1
#
_cell.length_a   1.000
_cell.length_b   1.000
_cell.length_c   1.000
_cell.angle_alpha   90.00
_cell.angle_beta   90.00
_cell.angle_gamma   90.00
#
_symmetry.space_group_name_H-M   'P 1'
#
loop_
_entity.id
_entity.type
_entity.pdbx_description
1 polymer ?
#
loop_
_entity_poly.entity_id
_entity_poly.type
_entity_poly.pdbx_seq_one_letter_code
_entity_poly.pdbx_strand_id
1 'polypeptide(L)'
;MQRAHRRQPSTFLYGREHFSIMVLVIAMMSIHATTPDAVNVTSGMNVLAKSVYATTEVVEAVVRMSIHATTPDAVRRLSDTICHITPTMLASMFATMDIADAVARMSNHATTPDAVRSLSSAIRNIAIDASVQSVFQTQAIVDAFLRMSIYATTPDAVRCVSHAIHNITNRMDALVKAKFATPAVVDALARMSVYATTPEAVRYLSASMSKISLTAPA
;
A
#
# COMPACT_ATOMS: atom_id res chain seq x y z
N MET A 1 38.37 25.36 44.40
CA MET A 1 37.12 25.86 43.77
C MET A 1 37.46 26.22 42.33
N GLN A 2 36.81 25.79 41.25
CA GLN A 2 35.56 25.08 41.03
C GLN A 2 35.63 24.52 39.59
N ARG A 3 35.33 23.23 39.37
CA ARG A 3 35.34 22.57 38.05
C ARG A 3 34.10 23.00 37.26
N ALA A 4 34.31 23.40 36.00
CA ALA A 4 33.25 23.71 35.05
C ALA A 4 32.56 22.43 34.54
N HIS A 5 31.33 22.21 34.98
CA HIS A 5 30.46 21.14 34.48
C HIS A 5 29.77 21.63 33.19
N ARG A 6 30.18 21.08 32.04
CA ARG A 6 29.37 21.10 30.81
C ARG A 6 28.06 20.33 31.09
N ARG A 7 26.92 21.03 31.05
CA ARG A 7 25.59 20.40 30.94
C ARG A 7 25.27 20.22 29.46
N GLN A 8 25.13 18.98 29.00
CA GLN A 8 24.43 18.67 27.75
C GLN A 8 22.90 18.71 28.00
N PRO A 9 22.08 19.13 27.02
CA PRO A 9 20.64 19.20 27.20
C PRO A 9 19.98 17.83 26.93
N SER A 10 19.42 17.24 27.97
CA SER A 10 18.67 15.96 27.99
C SER A 10 17.23 16.06 27.45
N THR A 11 16.90 17.10 26.70
CA THR A 11 15.55 17.32 26.15
C THR A 11 15.28 16.62 24.83
N PHE A 12 16.30 16.12 24.13
CA PHE A 12 16.14 15.46 22.82
C PHE A 12 15.72 13.98 22.91
N LEU A 13 15.97 13.32 24.05
CA LEU A 13 15.67 11.89 24.23
C LEU A 13 14.21 11.63 24.65
N TYR A 14 13.57 12.59 25.33
CA TYR A 14 12.19 12.41 25.81
C TYR A 14 11.14 12.45 24.69
N GLY A 15 11.41 13.17 23.61
CA GLY A 15 10.53 13.21 22.43
C GLY A 15 10.56 11.91 21.62
N ARG A 16 11.73 11.28 21.48
CA ARG A 16 11.88 10.05 20.68
C ARG A 16 11.21 8.84 21.31
N GLU A 17 11.30 8.71 22.63
CA GLU A 17 10.66 7.63 23.40
C GLU A 17 9.12 7.76 23.38
N HIS A 18 8.58 8.97 23.57
CA HIS A 18 7.13 9.21 23.50
C HIS A 18 6.55 9.01 22.09
N PHE A 19 7.28 9.37 21.03
CA PHE A 19 6.88 9.10 19.65
C PHE A 19 6.92 7.59 19.33
N SER A 20 7.94 6.88 19.80
CA SER A 20 8.03 5.42 19.68
C SER A 20 6.85 4.75 20.38
N ILE A 21 6.48 5.20 21.58
CA ILE A 21 5.33 4.68 22.33
C ILE A 21 4.01 4.99 21.61
N MET A 22 3.79 6.20 21.06
CA MET A 22 2.56 6.49 20.30
C MET A 22 2.43 5.63 19.03
N VAL A 23 3.53 5.42 18.29
CA VAL A 23 3.54 4.54 17.12
C VAL A 23 3.34 3.08 17.52
N LEU A 24 3.92 2.65 18.65
CA LEU A 24 3.68 1.32 19.22
C LEU A 24 2.23 1.15 19.70
N VAL A 25 1.61 2.20 20.25
CA VAL A 25 0.21 2.19 20.71
C VAL A 25 -0.74 2.15 19.51
N ILE A 26 -0.49 2.90 18.44
CA ILE A 26 -1.27 2.78 17.19
C ILE A 26 -1.08 1.38 16.58
N ALA A 27 0.13 0.83 16.61
CA ALA A 27 0.43 -0.51 16.12
C ALA A 27 -0.24 -1.61 16.96
N MET A 28 -0.20 -1.50 18.28
CA MET A 28 -0.85 -2.45 19.20
C MET A 28 -2.37 -2.32 19.17
N MET A 29 -2.91 -1.11 19.07
CA MET A 29 -4.35 -0.89 18.87
C MET A 29 -4.82 -1.44 17.52
N SER A 30 -4.01 -1.36 16.47
CA SER A 30 -4.36 -1.95 15.15
C SER A 30 -4.39 -3.48 15.16
N ILE A 31 -3.56 -4.12 15.99
CA ILE A 31 -3.47 -5.58 16.13
C ILE A 31 -4.59 -6.13 17.06
N HIS A 32 -5.09 -5.33 18.01
CA HIS A 32 -6.12 -5.74 18.99
C HIS A 32 -7.52 -5.12 18.80
N ALA A 33 -7.76 -4.29 17.77
CA ALA A 33 -9.05 -3.60 17.61
C ALA A 33 -10.24 -4.54 17.30
N THR A 34 -10.86 -5.04 18.35
CA THR A 34 -12.27 -5.50 18.37
C THR A 34 -13.23 -4.35 18.67
N THR A 35 -12.79 -3.10 18.63
CA THR A 35 -13.66 -1.93 18.85
C THR A 35 -13.60 -0.93 17.68
N PRO A 36 -14.75 -0.40 17.22
CA PRO A 36 -14.86 0.47 16.05
C PRO A 36 -14.31 1.90 16.23
N ASP A 37 -13.90 2.30 17.44
CA ASP A 37 -13.63 3.72 17.75
C ASP A 37 -12.17 4.18 17.51
N ALA A 38 -11.21 3.26 17.35
CA ALA A 38 -9.78 3.61 17.33
C ALA A 38 -9.25 4.15 15.97
N VAL A 39 -10.01 4.00 14.88
CA VAL A 39 -9.54 4.34 13.51
C VAL A 39 -9.92 5.78 13.09
N ASN A 40 -10.71 6.49 13.90
CA ASN A 40 -11.22 7.81 13.53
C ASN A 40 -10.21 8.97 13.74
N VAL A 41 -9.04 8.71 14.34
CA VAL A 41 -8.08 9.78 14.67
C VAL A 41 -7.38 10.33 13.42
N THR A 42 -7.16 9.51 12.38
CA THR A 42 -6.39 9.94 11.19
C THR A 42 -7.22 10.61 10.09
N SER A 43 -8.54 10.40 10.07
CA SER A 43 -9.43 10.94 9.03
C SER A 43 -9.55 12.48 9.09
N GLY A 44 -9.45 13.06 10.30
CA GLY A 44 -9.51 14.51 10.54
C GLY A 44 -8.17 15.25 10.52
N MET A 45 -7.06 14.59 10.19
CA MET A 45 -5.72 15.19 10.30
C MET A 45 -5.39 16.08 9.10
N ASN A 46 -4.97 17.33 9.37
CA ASN A 46 -4.48 18.25 8.35
C ASN A 46 -3.14 17.76 7.74
N VAL A 47 -2.75 18.31 6.58
CA VAL A 47 -1.56 17.89 5.82
C VAL A 47 -0.27 17.95 6.65
N LEU A 48 -0.15 18.94 7.55
CA LEU A 48 1.00 19.10 8.46
C LEU A 48 1.06 17.99 9.52
N ALA A 49 -0.08 17.57 10.03
CA ALA A 49 -0.14 16.44 10.94
C ALA A 49 0.21 15.15 10.20
N LYS A 50 -0.22 14.96 8.95
CA LYS A 50 0.19 13.81 8.10
C LYS A 50 1.69 13.80 7.80
N SER A 51 2.33 14.96 7.62
CA SER A 51 3.78 15.02 7.39
C SER A 51 4.62 14.58 8.59
N VAL A 52 4.08 14.68 9.81
CA VAL A 52 4.74 14.16 11.02
C VAL A 52 4.77 12.62 11.03
N TYR A 53 3.87 11.94 10.31
CA TYR A 53 3.82 10.48 10.22
C TYR A 53 4.53 9.89 9.01
N ALA A 54 4.96 10.70 8.04
CA ALA A 54 5.81 10.19 6.98
C ALA A 54 7.27 10.28 7.43
N THR A 55 7.65 9.39 8.34
CA THR A 55 9.04 9.22 8.77
C THR A 55 9.48 7.78 8.52
N THR A 56 10.79 7.57 8.46
CA THR A 56 11.38 6.23 8.33
C THR A 56 10.87 5.28 9.41
N GLU A 57 10.69 5.76 10.64
CA GLU A 57 10.18 4.96 11.76
C GLU A 57 8.76 4.45 11.53
N VAL A 58 7.90 5.24 10.86
CA VAL A 58 6.53 4.82 10.52
C VAL A 58 6.54 3.80 9.39
N VAL A 59 7.41 3.99 8.39
CA VAL A 59 7.61 2.99 7.32
C VAL A 59 8.06 1.65 7.92
N GLU A 60 9.06 1.67 8.81
CA GLU A 60 9.53 0.47 9.52
C GLU A 60 8.43 -0.17 10.39
N ALA A 61 7.59 0.64 11.03
CA ALA A 61 6.45 0.15 11.80
C ALA A 61 5.43 -0.56 10.90
N VAL A 62 5.07 0.03 9.76
CA VAL A 62 4.19 -0.60 8.76
C VAL A 62 4.79 -1.92 8.28
N VAL A 63 6.08 -1.96 7.97
CA VAL A 63 6.78 -3.18 7.54
C VAL A 63 6.73 -4.25 8.63
N ARG A 64 7.00 -3.92 9.90
CA ARG A 64 6.88 -4.88 11.02
C ARG A 64 5.45 -5.36 11.21
N MET A 65 4.47 -4.46 11.16
CA MET A 65 3.05 -4.81 11.32
C MET A 65 2.57 -5.74 10.20
N SER A 66 3.08 -5.58 8.97
CA SER A 66 2.73 -6.44 7.83
C SER A 66 3.05 -7.92 8.07
N ILE A 67 4.04 -8.23 8.92
CA ILE A 67 4.39 -9.62 9.31
C ILE A 67 3.21 -10.28 10.04
N HIS A 68 2.47 -9.50 10.82
CA HIS A 68 1.38 -9.99 11.66
C HIS A 68 -0.01 -9.78 11.03
N ALA A 69 -0.11 -9.06 9.91
CA ALA A 69 -1.34 -8.85 9.15
C ALA A 69 -1.78 -10.12 8.40
N THR A 70 -2.17 -11.14 9.17
CA THR A 70 -2.46 -12.51 8.70
C THR A 70 -3.96 -12.80 8.52
N THR A 71 -4.80 -11.79 8.73
CA THR A 71 -6.25 -11.87 8.51
C THR A 71 -6.69 -10.79 7.51
N PRO A 72 -7.79 -11.01 6.77
CA PRO A 72 -8.30 -10.01 5.83
C PRO A 72 -8.59 -8.66 6.49
N ASP A 73 -9.09 -8.68 7.73
CA ASP A 73 -9.43 -7.45 8.44
C ASP A 73 -8.18 -6.68 8.92
N ALA A 74 -7.13 -7.39 9.34
CA ALA A 74 -5.83 -6.78 9.64
C ALA A 74 -5.18 -6.19 8.38
N VAL A 75 -5.23 -6.91 7.25
CA VAL A 75 -4.75 -6.40 5.95
C VAL A 75 -5.49 -5.14 5.55
N ARG A 76 -6.82 -5.16 5.62
CA ARG A 76 -7.68 -4.02 5.31
C ARG A 76 -7.30 -2.80 6.15
N ARG A 77 -7.23 -2.96 7.48
CA ARG A 77 -6.92 -1.86 8.41
C ARG A 77 -5.55 -1.28 8.19
N LEU A 78 -4.51 -2.12 8.07
CA LEU A 78 -3.16 -1.64 7.82
C LEU A 78 -3.06 -0.91 6.48
N SER A 79 -3.75 -1.41 5.45
CA SER A 79 -3.81 -0.75 4.14
C SER A 79 -4.54 0.60 4.20
N ASP A 80 -5.65 0.68 4.93
CA ASP A 80 -6.37 1.94 5.16
C ASP A 80 -5.48 2.94 5.92
N THR A 81 -4.71 2.48 6.92
CA THR A 81 -3.71 3.32 7.61
C THR A 81 -2.70 3.87 6.62
N ILE A 82 -2.11 3.04 5.76
CA ILE A 82 -1.19 3.46 4.69
C ILE A 82 -1.87 4.54 3.81
N CYS A 83 -3.09 4.31 3.35
CA CYS A 83 -3.83 5.30 2.55
C CYS A 83 -4.01 6.65 3.27
N HIS A 84 -4.23 6.66 4.58
CA HIS A 84 -4.43 7.89 5.34
C HIS A 84 -3.13 8.66 5.58
N ILE A 85 -2.03 7.96 5.85
CA ILE A 85 -0.72 8.54 6.18
C ILE A 85 0.16 8.80 4.95
N THR A 86 -0.24 8.31 3.76
CA THR A 86 0.41 8.60 2.48
C THR A 86 -0.39 9.66 1.71
N PRO A 87 -0.35 10.96 2.10
CA PRO A 87 -0.75 12.02 1.19
C PRO A 87 0.20 12.01 -0.02
N THR A 88 -0.28 12.50 -1.16
CA THR A 88 0.43 12.42 -2.45
C THR A 88 1.86 12.95 -2.41
N MET A 89 2.14 13.99 -1.61
CA MET A 89 3.48 14.58 -1.46
C MET A 89 4.50 13.68 -0.73
N LEU A 90 4.05 12.63 -0.04
CA LEU A 90 4.87 11.75 0.80
C LEU A 90 4.89 10.30 0.30
N ALA A 91 4.32 10.05 -0.88
CA ALA A 91 4.31 8.73 -1.52
C ALA A 91 5.71 8.16 -1.70
N SER A 92 6.71 9.01 -2.00
CA SER A 92 8.10 8.61 -2.16
C SER A 92 8.74 8.02 -0.91
N MET A 93 8.29 8.39 0.29
CA MET A 93 8.81 7.82 1.54
C MET A 93 8.32 6.38 1.75
N PHE A 94 7.11 6.07 1.27
CA PHE A 94 6.55 4.72 1.33
C PHE A 94 6.95 3.86 0.14
N ALA A 95 7.54 4.44 -0.90
CA ALA A 95 8.00 3.69 -2.05
C ALA A 95 9.38 3.09 -1.82
N THR A 96 9.44 2.13 -0.89
CA THR A 96 10.64 1.33 -0.62
C THR A 96 10.40 -0.13 -0.98
N MET A 97 11.49 -0.87 -1.22
CA MET A 97 11.39 -2.32 -1.51
C MET A 97 10.76 -3.06 -0.32
N ASP A 98 11.04 -2.64 0.92
CA ASP A 98 10.42 -3.24 2.11
C ASP A 98 8.90 -3.07 2.14
N ILE A 99 8.38 -1.93 1.65
CA ILE A 99 6.93 -1.72 1.52
C ILE A 99 6.36 -2.56 0.39
N ALA A 100 7.04 -2.68 -0.75
CA ALA A 100 6.62 -3.58 -1.82
C ALA A 100 6.55 -5.04 -1.32
N ASP A 101 7.52 -5.48 -0.53
CA ASP A 101 7.54 -6.82 0.08
C ASP A 101 6.45 -6.97 1.16
N ALA A 102 6.21 -5.94 1.97
CA ALA A 102 5.13 -5.92 2.95
C ALA A 102 3.76 -6.06 2.28
N VAL A 103 3.52 -5.30 1.20
CA VAL A 103 2.31 -5.40 0.38
C VAL A 103 2.18 -6.80 -0.22
N ALA A 104 3.26 -7.34 -0.80
CA ALA A 104 3.25 -8.67 -1.38
C ALA A 104 2.93 -9.74 -0.33
N ARG A 105 3.46 -9.60 0.89
CA ARG A 105 3.14 -10.48 2.03
C ARG A 105 1.67 -10.39 2.42
N MET A 106 1.16 -9.17 2.62
CA MET A 106 -0.24 -8.91 2.98
C MET A 106 -1.21 -9.45 1.93
N SER A 107 -0.82 -9.48 0.65
CA SER A 107 -1.65 -10.03 -0.43
C SER A 107 -2.06 -11.50 -0.22
N ASN A 108 -1.26 -12.29 0.52
CA ASN A 108 -1.59 -13.67 0.85
C ASN A 108 -2.82 -13.79 1.76
N HIS A 109 -3.13 -12.73 2.51
CA HIS A 109 -4.24 -12.67 3.46
C HIS A 109 -5.34 -11.71 3.01
N ALA A 110 -5.20 -11.07 1.84
CA ALA A 110 -6.22 -10.22 1.22
C ALA A 110 -7.32 -11.06 0.56
N THR A 111 -8.02 -11.89 1.34
CA THR A 111 -8.99 -12.88 0.82
C THR A 111 -10.44 -12.40 0.85
N THR A 112 -10.68 -11.10 1.00
CA THR A 112 -12.01 -10.48 0.91
C THR A 112 -11.97 -9.28 -0.05
N PRO A 113 -13.09 -8.93 -0.71
CA PRO A 113 -13.12 -7.79 -1.63
C PRO A 113 -12.69 -6.48 -0.97
N ASP A 114 -13.02 -6.27 0.30
CA ASP A 114 -12.62 -5.08 1.05
C ASP A 114 -11.13 -5.04 1.34
N ALA A 115 -10.52 -6.17 1.72
CA ALA A 115 -9.08 -6.24 1.93
C ALA A 115 -8.32 -5.98 0.62
N VAL A 116 -8.79 -6.58 -0.49
CA VAL A 116 -8.25 -6.34 -1.84
C VAL A 116 -8.37 -4.88 -2.24
N ARG A 117 -9.55 -4.27 -2.03
CA ARG A 117 -9.81 -2.86 -2.34
C ARG A 117 -8.88 -1.94 -1.56
N SER A 118 -8.73 -2.14 -0.26
CA SER A 118 -7.88 -1.32 0.60
C SER A 118 -6.39 -1.50 0.26
N LEU A 119 -5.91 -2.74 0.12
CA LEU A 119 -4.51 -3.01 -0.25
C LEU A 119 -4.16 -2.43 -1.62
N SER A 120 -5.02 -2.60 -2.61
CA SER A 120 -4.81 -2.01 -3.95
C SER A 120 -4.85 -0.48 -3.93
N SER A 121 -5.67 0.11 -3.07
CA SER A 121 -5.71 1.57 -2.89
C SER A 121 -4.42 2.09 -2.26
N ALA A 122 -3.84 1.35 -1.31
CA ALA A 122 -2.55 1.68 -0.71
C ALA A 122 -1.44 1.66 -1.77
N ILE A 123 -1.36 0.58 -2.56
CA ILE A 123 -0.42 0.47 -3.68
C ILE A 123 -0.57 1.64 -4.66
N ARG A 124 -1.81 1.94 -5.07
CA ARG A 124 -2.09 3.03 -6.00
C ARG A 124 -1.62 4.38 -5.46
N ASN A 125 -1.87 4.66 -4.18
CA ASN A 125 -1.49 5.92 -3.55
C ASN A 125 0.02 6.07 -3.43
N ILE A 126 0.75 4.98 -3.14
CA ILE A 126 2.22 5.00 -3.10
C ILE A 126 2.80 5.12 -4.50
N ALA A 127 2.26 4.38 -5.47
CA ALA A 127 2.72 4.36 -6.86
C ALA A 127 2.14 5.49 -7.74
N ILE A 128 1.77 6.63 -7.12
CA ILE A 128 1.18 7.76 -7.84
C ILE A 128 2.20 8.47 -8.74
N ASP A 129 3.45 8.58 -8.28
CA ASP A 129 4.52 9.26 -9.01
C ASP A 129 5.33 8.31 -9.89
N ALA A 130 5.65 8.79 -11.08
CA ALA A 130 6.45 8.04 -12.06
C ALA A 130 7.83 7.62 -11.54
N SER A 131 8.45 8.45 -10.69
CA SER A 131 9.79 8.20 -10.14
C SER A 131 9.83 7.02 -9.18
N VAL A 132 8.68 6.60 -8.65
CA VAL A 132 8.59 5.59 -7.58
C VAL A 132 7.89 4.31 -8.01
N GLN A 133 7.26 4.31 -9.19
CA GLN A 133 6.59 3.13 -9.75
C GLN A 133 7.52 1.93 -9.94
N SER A 134 8.81 2.16 -10.23
CA SER A 134 9.82 1.11 -10.43
C SER A 134 10.00 0.21 -9.20
N VAL A 135 9.75 0.72 -7.99
CA VAL A 135 9.80 -0.05 -6.75
C VAL A 135 8.73 -1.15 -6.71
N PHE A 136 7.58 -0.90 -7.35
CA PHE A 136 6.46 -1.84 -7.42
C PHE A 136 6.47 -2.69 -8.70
N GLN A 137 7.48 -2.53 -9.56
CA GLN A 137 7.64 -3.25 -10.81
C GLN A 137 8.39 -4.59 -10.62
N THR A 138 8.03 -5.32 -9.56
CA THR A 138 8.65 -6.59 -9.18
C THR A 138 7.73 -7.78 -9.45
N GLN A 139 8.30 -8.98 -9.57
CA GLN A 139 7.51 -10.20 -9.74
C GLN A 139 6.60 -10.44 -8.52
N ALA A 140 7.05 -10.11 -7.31
CA ALA A 140 6.26 -10.25 -6.09
C ALA A 140 4.97 -9.44 -6.12
N ILE A 141 5.00 -8.23 -6.72
CA ILE A 141 3.81 -7.40 -6.91
C ILE A 141 2.89 -7.95 -8.01
N VAL A 142 3.45 -8.49 -9.10
CA VAL A 142 2.64 -9.22 -10.10
C VAL A 142 1.89 -10.37 -9.44
N ASP A 143 2.60 -11.21 -8.69
CA ASP A 143 2.01 -12.35 -7.98
C ASP A 143 0.97 -11.89 -6.95
N ALA A 144 1.20 -10.75 -6.28
CA ALA A 144 0.24 -10.15 -5.36
C ALA A 144 -1.06 -9.76 -6.06
N PHE A 145 -0.99 -9.14 -7.25
CA PHE A 145 -2.17 -8.86 -8.05
C PHE A 145 -2.88 -10.12 -8.53
N LEU A 146 -2.14 -11.15 -8.95
CA LEU A 146 -2.72 -12.44 -9.32
C LEU A 146 -3.51 -13.05 -8.15
N ARG A 147 -2.96 -13.08 -6.94
CA ARG A 147 -3.65 -13.56 -5.74
C ARG A 147 -4.90 -12.73 -5.44
N MET A 148 -4.78 -11.41 -5.44
CA MET A 148 -5.90 -10.51 -5.16
C MET A 148 -7.02 -10.57 -6.21
N SER A 149 -6.69 -10.85 -7.47
CA SER A 149 -7.68 -10.97 -8.57
C SER A 149 -8.74 -12.05 -8.29
N ILE A 150 -8.38 -13.09 -7.53
CA ILE A 150 -9.27 -14.18 -7.13
C ILE A 150 -10.41 -13.65 -6.25
N TYR A 151 -10.10 -12.68 -5.39
CA TYR A 151 -11.02 -12.13 -4.39
C TYR A 151 -11.58 -10.74 -4.78
N ALA A 152 -11.20 -10.21 -5.95
CA ALA A 152 -11.73 -8.97 -6.50
C ALA A 152 -13.14 -9.17 -7.10
N THR A 153 -14.11 -9.54 -6.26
CA THR A 153 -15.47 -9.93 -6.68
C THR A 153 -16.51 -8.80 -6.56
N THR A 154 -16.07 -7.57 -6.30
CA THR A 154 -16.91 -6.38 -6.32
C THR A 154 -16.39 -5.37 -7.34
N PRO A 155 -17.27 -4.52 -7.92
CA PRO A 155 -16.84 -3.53 -8.91
C PRO A 155 -15.79 -2.55 -8.35
N ASP A 156 -15.90 -2.20 -7.06
CA ASP A 156 -14.93 -1.34 -6.39
C ASP A 156 -13.57 -2.01 -6.21
N ALA A 157 -13.54 -3.30 -5.85
CA ALA A 157 -12.29 -4.05 -5.76
C ALA A 157 -11.63 -4.17 -7.14
N VAL A 158 -12.41 -4.51 -8.17
CA VAL A 158 -11.94 -4.58 -9.56
C VAL A 158 -11.35 -3.25 -10.01
N ARG A 159 -12.06 -2.14 -9.78
CA ARG A 159 -11.58 -0.80 -10.08
C ARG A 159 -10.26 -0.51 -9.38
N CYS A 160 -10.16 -0.76 -8.08
CA CYS A 160 -8.95 -0.45 -7.31
C CYS A 160 -7.73 -1.28 -7.76
N VAL A 161 -7.90 -2.59 -7.98
CA VAL A 161 -6.84 -3.46 -8.51
C VAL A 161 -6.41 -2.99 -9.89
N SER A 162 -7.36 -2.78 -10.80
CA SER A 162 -7.07 -2.38 -12.18
C SER A 162 -6.39 -1.01 -12.25
N HIS A 163 -6.77 -0.08 -11.38
CA HIS A 163 -6.15 1.23 -11.27
C HIS A 163 -4.71 1.14 -10.72
N ALA A 164 -4.47 0.30 -9.70
CA ALA A 164 -3.13 0.07 -9.19
C ALA A 164 -2.21 -0.53 -10.26
N ILE A 165 -2.69 -1.55 -10.99
CA ILE A 165 -1.98 -2.14 -12.14
C ILE A 165 -1.72 -1.06 -13.20
N HIS A 166 -2.73 -0.27 -13.56
CA HIS A 166 -2.58 0.80 -14.54
C HIS A 166 -1.49 1.80 -14.15
N ASN A 167 -1.44 2.24 -12.88
CA ASN A 167 -0.43 3.18 -12.41
C ASN A 167 0.97 2.59 -12.53
N ILE A 168 1.19 1.38 -12.00
CA ILE A 168 2.49 0.72 -12.06
C ILE A 168 2.92 0.45 -13.50
N THR A 169 1.95 0.21 -14.39
CA THR A 169 2.20 -0.15 -15.79
C THR A 169 2.34 1.04 -16.75
N ASN A 170 1.91 2.24 -16.35
CA ASN A 170 1.82 3.38 -17.25
C ASN A 170 3.18 3.82 -17.83
N ARG A 171 4.27 3.59 -17.10
CA ARG A 171 5.65 4.02 -17.49
C ARG A 171 6.69 2.92 -17.37
N MET A 172 6.29 1.67 -17.62
CA MET A 172 7.23 0.57 -17.69
C MET A 172 8.05 0.62 -18.98
N ASP A 173 9.31 0.21 -18.88
CA ASP A 173 10.11 -0.20 -20.02
C ASP A 173 9.61 -1.54 -20.60
N ALA A 174 10.11 -1.92 -21.78
CA ALA A 174 9.64 -3.12 -22.46
C ALA A 174 9.89 -4.42 -21.66
N LEU A 175 11.02 -4.49 -20.94
CA LEU A 175 11.42 -5.67 -20.18
C LEU A 175 10.51 -5.90 -18.97
N VAL A 176 10.15 -4.85 -18.22
CA VAL A 176 9.24 -5.02 -17.10
C VAL A 176 7.83 -5.30 -17.62
N LYS A 177 7.38 -4.68 -18.73
CA LYS A 177 6.08 -4.99 -19.35
C LYS A 177 5.92 -6.48 -19.65
N ALA A 178 6.98 -7.15 -20.11
CA ALA A 178 6.96 -8.59 -20.35
C ALA A 178 6.63 -9.42 -19.10
N LYS A 179 6.97 -8.95 -17.89
CA LYS A 179 6.61 -9.63 -16.63
C LYS A 179 5.10 -9.57 -16.34
N PHE A 180 4.42 -8.52 -16.83
CA PHE A 180 2.98 -8.34 -16.69
C PHE A 180 2.21 -8.93 -17.88
N ALA A 181 2.84 -9.09 -19.03
CA ALA A 181 2.25 -9.70 -20.23
C ALA A 181 2.36 -11.24 -20.20
N THR A 182 1.87 -11.86 -19.13
CA THR A 182 1.82 -13.32 -19.00
C THR A 182 0.39 -13.84 -19.13
N PRO A 183 0.19 -15.11 -19.56
CA PRO A 183 -1.14 -15.72 -19.60
C PRO A 183 -1.87 -15.65 -18.26
N ALA A 184 -1.15 -15.82 -17.15
CA ALA A 184 -1.73 -15.72 -15.81
C ALA A 184 -2.34 -14.33 -15.51
N VAL A 185 -1.70 -13.25 -15.96
CA VAL A 185 -2.23 -11.89 -15.80
C VAL A 185 -3.44 -11.68 -16.69
N VAL A 186 -3.44 -12.21 -17.91
CA VAL A 186 -4.60 -12.16 -18.81
C VAL A 186 -5.79 -12.91 -18.19
N ASP A 187 -5.58 -14.11 -17.66
CA ASP A 187 -6.61 -14.90 -16.99
C ASP A 187 -7.16 -14.20 -15.74
N ALA A 188 -6.30 -13.52 -14.98
CA ALA A 188 -6.71 -12.71 -13.84
C ALA A 188 -7.61 -11.53 -14.26
N LEU A 189 -7.23 -10.80 -15.31
CA LEU A 189 -8.03 -9.69 -15.85
C LEU A 189 -9.37 -10.20 -16.42
N ALA A 190 -9.36 -11.33 -17.12
CA ALA A 190 -10.57 -11.98 -17.62
C ALA A 190 -11.51 -12.39 -16.48
N ARG A 191 -10.99 -12.96 -15.39
CA ARG A 191 -11.77 -13.30 -14.18
C ARG A 191 -12.42 -12.06 -13.57
N MET A 192 -11.66 -10.97 -13.44
CA MET A 192 -12.15 -9.72 -12.87
C MET A 192 -13.21 -9.05 -13.75
N SER A 193 -13.20 -9.28 -15.06
CA SER A 193 -14.16 -8.68 -16.01
C SER A 193 -15.62 -8.99 -15.68
N VAL A 194 -15.90 -10.18 -15.12
CA VAL A 194 -17.25 -10.61 -14.71
C VAL A 194 -17.83 -9.72 -13.61
N TYR A 195 -16.95 -9.12 -12.78
CA TYR A 195 -17.34 -8.26 -11.67
C TYR A 195 -17.19 -6.77 -11.98
N ALA A 196 -16.75 -6.40 -13.19
CA ALA A 196 -16.62 -5.02 -13.64
C ALA A 196 -17.97 -4.42 -14.06
N THR A 197 -18.94 -4.33 -13.14
CA THR A 197 -20.31 -3.94 -13.47
C THR A 197 -20.58 -2.43 -13.41
N THR A 198 -19.56 -1.61 -13.12
CA THR A 198 -19.65 -0.14 -13.15
C THR A 198 -18.79 0.45 -14.27
N PRO A 199 -19.18 1.60 -14.86
CA PRO A 199 -18.40 2.25 -15.92
C PRO A 199 -16.94 2.48 -15.55
N GLU A 200 -16.67 2.86 -14.29
CA GLU A 200 -15.30 3.09 -13.82
C GLU A 200 -14.50 1.80 -13.68
N ALA A 201 -15.11 0.71 -13.22
CA ALA A 201 -14.44 -0.58 -13.17
C ALA A 201 -14.06 -1.05 -14.58
N VAL A 202 -14.99 -0.95 -15.54
CA VAL A 202 -14.73 -1.27 -16.95
C VAL A 202 -13.63 -0.39 -17.53
N ARG A 203 -13.68 0.93 -17.28
CA ARG A 203 -12.69 1.87 -17.81
C ARG A 203 -11.27 1.53 -17.36
N TYR A 204 -11.06 1.30 -16.06
CA TYR A 204 -9.73 0.96 -15.55
C TYR A 204 -9.28 -0.44 -15.94
N LEU A 205 -10.19 -1.42 -15.96
CA LEU A 205 -9.87 -2.77 -16.41
C LEU A 205 -9.40 -2.75 -17.87
N SER A 206 -10.18 -2.15 -18.78
CA SER A 206 -9.81 -1.99 -20.19
C SER A 206 -8.52 -1.20 -20.37
N ALA A 207 -8.30 -0.13 -19.59
CA ALA A 207 -7.05 0.63 -19.64
C ALA A 207 -5.84 -0.21 -19.20
N SER A 208 -5.99 -1.05 -18.18
CA SER A 208 -4.93 -1.95 -17.72
C SER A 208 -4.62 -3.03 -18.78
N MET A 209 -5.67 -3.62 -19.38
CA MET A 209 -5.52 -4.60 -20.47
C MET A 209 -4.80 -3.98 -21.67
N SER A 210 -5.23 -2.81 -22.15
CA SER A 210 -4.60 -2.13 -23.28
C SER A 210 -3.11 -1.89 -23.06
N LYS A 211 -2.71 -1.50 -21.83
CA LYS A 211 -1.29 -1.25 -21.50
C LYS A 211 -0.45 -2.51 -21.49
N ILE A 212 -1.02 -3.64 -21.11
CA ILE A 212 -0.35 -4.95 -21.08
C ILE A 212 -0.32 -5.58 -22.48
N SER A 213 -1.41 -5.45 -23.26
CA SER A 213 -1.57 -6.05 -24.59
C SER A 213 -0.76 -5.36 -25.70
N LEU A 214 -0.41 -4.07 -25.55
CA LEU A 214 0.37 -3.33 -26.55
C LEU A 214 1.80 -3.87 -26.81
N THR A 215 2.19 -4.99 -26.20
CA THR A 215 3.55 -5.55 -26.32
C THR A 215 3.63 -7.08 -26.37
N ALA A 216 2.53 -7.82 -26.59
CA ALA A 216 2.67 -9.24 -26.90
C ALA A 216 3.31 -9.37 -28.30
N PRO A 217 4.51 -9.96 -28.46
CA PRO A 217 4.98 -10.32 -29.80
C PRO A 217 4.00 -11.36 -30.37
N ALA A 218 3.54 -11.10 -31.60
CA ALA A 218 2.76 -12.04 -32.40
C ALA A 218 3.55 -13.31 -32.70
#